data_AF-A0A8H6NKA2-F1
#
_entry.id   AF-A0A8H6NKA2-F1
#
_cell.length_a   1.000
_cell.length_b   1.000
_cell.length_c   1.000
_cell.angle_alpha   90.00
_cell.angle_beta   90.00
_cell.angle_gamma   90.00
#
_symmetry.space_group_name_H-M   'P 1'
#
loop_
_entity.id
_entity.type
_entity.pdbx_description
1 polymer ?
#
loop_
_entity_poly.entity_id
_entity_poly.type
_entity_poly.pdbx_seq_one_letter_code
_entity_poly.pdbx_strand_id
1 'polypeptide(L)'
;MDVHDAAEIRPKITSCEPTFVDPLIGSQRGGNVFAGATLPYGLAKAVADVDGERTGGFATDGSNITGFSIVHDSGTGGNPSLGNFPLFPQVCPGDELNNCRFRIGDRAIRYDVDKTIAEPGYGNEHPLVMLDLTDLWASRQNASLRVDTPTGRMTGNGTFLPSFGAGSYVLYYYVDFFGASVFDTGVWVNNRAGNEPKELFITRGFNLFYLEGGGFVRFKELADNTVTARMGVSFKSSAQACSNAEKEIPDLERLEDLEYSYNDYCLATLAKGLGDGGLHDKYMTSSMNWQNIWKSDQKSLINMTDTKFTGFFQPKYMNGTWGYQDPIACSTLAGFCSLTTNPSETFEASIWQYQFIVPHAASTLIDLMGGDDAFVRRLNYFHASPLADISNEPVFLTVYLYHYAGRPGLSAQRIHQYIPSAFNSTRGGLPGNDDSGAMGAFLAFSTVGLFPVAGQDVYLITPPFFEEVSFKSPTTGKTATVKAVGFDAEYRNVFVQSASVDGQP
;
A
#
# COMPACT_ATOMS: atom_id res chain seq x y z
N MET A 1 -24.85 44.50 26.25
CA MET A 1 -24.86 44.01 27.65
C MET A 1 -25.52 42.66 27.66
N ASP A 2 -24.86 41.52 27.67
CA ASP A 2 -23.47 41.16 27.41
C ASP A 2 -23.52 39.74 26.87
N VAL A 3 -22.74 39.48 25.82
CA VAL A 3 -22.46 38.14 25.30
C VAL A 3 -21.12 37.77 25.92
N HIS A 4 -21.13 36.87 26.90
CA HIS A 4 -19.90 36.31 27.46
C HIS A 4 -19.86 34.79 27.28
N ASP A 5 -18.76 34.39 26.65
CA ASP A 5 -18.02 33.14 26.79
C ASP A 5 -18.61 31.86 26.19
N ALA A 6 -18.51 31.77 24.86
CA ALA A 6 -18.21 30.51 24.20
C ALA A 6 -16.68 30.41 24.04
N ALA A 7 -16.00 29.94 25.08
CA ALA A 7 -14.63 29.46 24.93
C ALA A 7 -14.70 28.14 24.13
N GLU A 8 -14.20 28.18 22.89
CA GLU A 8 -13.95 26.99 22.07
C GLU A 8 -13.20 25.95 22.89
N ILE A 9 -13.85 24.81 23.12
CA ILE A 9 -13.17 23.59 23.54
C ILE A 9 -12.35 23.13 22.32
N ARG A 10 -11.12 23.64 22.20
CA ARG A 10 -10.11 23.04 21.32
C ARG A 10 -9.62 21.78 22.02
N PRO A 11 -9.87 20.57 21.47
CA PRO A 11 -9.38 19.35 22.10
C PRO A 11 -7.86 19.40 22.12
N LYS A 12 -7.27 19.41 23.32
CA LYS A 12 -5.85 19.10 23.52
C LYS A 12 -5.67 17.62 23.15
N ILE A 13 -4.88 17.35 22.12
CA ILE A 13 -4.50 16.00 21.72
C ILE A 13 -3.56 15.46 22.81
N THR A 14 -4.06 14.60 23.70
CA THR A 14 -3.31 14.06 24.85
C THR A 14 -3.03 12.56 24.79
N SER A 15 -3.39 11.87 23.72
CA SER A 15 -3.15 10.43 23.53
C SER A 15 -3.22 10.05 22.05
N CYS A 16 -2.37 9.10 21.60
CA CYS A 16 -2.61 8.35 20.37
C CYS A 16 -3.81 7.42 20.63
N GLU A 17 -5.03 7.97 20.63
CA GLU A 17 -6.21 7.13 20.64
C GLU A 17 -6.45 6.58 19.22
N PRO A 18 -6.77 5.28 19.08
CA PRO A 18 -7.20 4.70 17.80
C PRO A 18 -8.52 5.30 17.27
N THR A 19 -9.08 6.33 17.92
CA THR A 19 -10.32 7.01 17.53
C THR A 19 -10.19 7.88 16.27
N PHE A 20 -8.97 8.24 15.84
CA PHE A 20 -8.74 9.05 14.63
C PHE A 20 -8.32 8.25 13.39
N VAL A 21 -8.03 6.95 13.54
CA VAL A 21 -7.63 6.08 12.43
C VAL A 21 -8.88 5.44 11.84
N ASP A 22 -9.22 5.83 10.61
CA ASP A 22 -10.23 5.13 9.81
C ASP A 22 -9.53 4.25 8.75
N PRO A 23 -9.47 2.92 8.93
CA PRO A 23 -8.83 2.00 7.98
C PRO A 23 -9.57 1.90 6.64
N LEU A 24 -10.77 2.49 6.52
CA LEU A 24 -11.55 2.49 5.28
C LEU A 24 -11.17 3.63 4.33
N ILE A 25 -10.37 4.61 4.75
CA ILE A 25 -9.87 5.68 3.86
C ILE A 25 -8.96 5.06 2.80
N GLY A 26 -9.33 5.21 1.52
CA GLY A 26 -8.63 4.61 0.38
C GLY A 26 -9.18 3.24 -0.05
N SER A 27 -10.20 2.71 0.62
CA SER A 27 -10.87 1.44 0.25
C SER A 27 -11.85 1.58 -0.93
N GLN A 28 -11.90 2.75 -1.58
CA GLN A 28 -12.74 3.01 -2.74
C GLN A 28 -11.94 3.83 -3.77
N ARG A 29 -12.31 3.72 -5.05
CA ARG A 29 -11.78 4.53 -6.16
C ARG A 29 -10.29 4.31 -6.42
N GLY A 30 -9.81 3.08 -6.25
CA GLY A 30 -8.46 2.70 -6.66
C GLY A 30 -7.33 3.08 -5.70
N GLY A 31 -7.64 3.38 -4.44
CA GLY A 31 -6.64 3.58 -3.37
C GLY A 31 -6.08 2.29 -2.78
N ASN A 32 -6.73 1.15 -3.04
CA ASN A 32 -6.21 -0.22 -2.86
C ASN A 32 -5.60 -0.54 -1.48
N VAL A 33 -5.98 0.21 -0.44
CA VAL A 33 -5.44 0.07 0.92
C VAL A 33 -5.82 -1.28 1.55
N PHE A 34 -5.02 -1.72 2.51
CA PHE A 34 -5.43 -2.78 3.43
C PHE A 34 -6.33 -2.20 4.52
N ALA A 35 -7.59 -2.66 4.57
CA ALA A 35 -8.62 -2.16 5.48
C ALA A 35 -8.91 -3.09 6.68
N GLY A 36 -8.03 -4.05 6.95
CA GLY A 36 -8.23 -5.07 7.98
C GLY A 36 -7.43 -4.85 9.26
N ALA A 37 -7.43 -5.90 10.10
CA ALA A 37 -6.69 -5.91 11.35
C ALA A 37 -5.22 -6.30 11.11
N THR A 38 -4.30 -5.46 11.58
CA THR A 38 -2.86 -5.74 11.61
C THR A 38 -2.17 -4.93 12.71
N LEU A 39 -1.03 -5.41 13.17
CA LEU A 39 -0.10 -4.62 13.97
C LEU A 39 0.83 -3.81 13.05
N PRO A 40 1.45 -2.71 13.52
CA PRO A 40 2.45 -2.01 12.75
C PRO A 40 3.52 -2.96 12.20
N TYR A 41 3.73 -2.94 10.87
CA TYR A 41 4.66 -3.81 10.16
C TYR A 41 4.38 -5.33 10.27
N GLY A 42 3.17 -5.70 10.70
CA GLY A 42 2.76 -7.08 10.84
C GLY A 42 2.69 -7.83 9.51
N LEU A 43 3.16 -9.08 9.51
CA LEU A 43 2.93 -10.00 8.39
C LEU A 43 1.46 -10.41 8.30
N ALA A 44 0.85 -10.66 9.46
CA ALA A 44 -0.57 -11.00 9.56
C ALA A 44 -1.43 -9.76 9.32
N LYS A 45 -2.29 -9.85 8.32
CA LYS A 45 -3.16 -8.79 7.81
C LYS A 45 -4.52 -9.41 7.53
N ALA A 46 -5.33 -9.56 8.56
CA ALA A 46 -6.62 -10.23 8.49
C ALA A 46 -7.71 -9.29 7.97
N VAL A 47 -8.34 -9.63 6.85
CA VAL A 47 -9.48 -8.89 6.30
C VAL A 47 -10.40 -9.82 5.52
N ALA A 48 -11.63 -9.36 5.26
CA ALA A 48 -12.53 -10.01 4.31
C ALA A 48 -12.01 -9.84 2.88
N ASP A 49 -12.00 -10.91 2.10
CA ASP A 49 -11.64 -10.90 0.69
C ASP A 49 -12.89 -10.61 -0.16
N VAL A 50 -12.79 -9.74 -1.17
CA VAL A 50 -13.89 -9.39 -2.07
C VAL A 50 -13.66 -9.75 -3.54
N ASP A 51 -14.73 -9.87 -4.32
CA ASP A 51 -14.68 -10.25 -5.74
C ASP A 51 -14.46 -9.09 -6.75
N GLY A 52 -14.41 -7.83 -6.29
CA GLY A 52 -14.08 -6.63 -7.09
C GLY A 52 -12.69 -6.05 -6.84
N GLU A 53 -12.58 -4.83 -6.30
CA GLU A 53 -11.29 -4.22 -5.93
C GLU A 53 -10.61 -5.00 -4.78
N ARG A 54 -9.66 -5.88 -5.11
CA ARG A 54 -9.17 -6.94 -4.21
C ARG A 54 -7.66 -6.99 -3.96
N THR A 55 -6.89 -6.00 -4.42
CA THR A 55 -5.43 -5.99 -4.19
C THR A 55 -5.08 -5.86 -2.70
N GLY A 56 -5.82 -5.04 -1.95
CA GLY A 56 -5.77 -4.98 -0.48
C GLY A 56 -6.67 -6.00 0.24
N GLY A 57 -7.28 -6.93 -0.50
CA GLY A 57 -8.27 -7.89 -0.01
C GLY A 57 -9.70 -7.36 0.01
N PHE A 58 -9.91 -6.14 0.52
CA PHE A 58 -11.23 -5.55 0.72
C PHE A 58 -11.39 -4.16 0.07
N ALA A 59 -12.58 -3.90 -0.45
CA ALA A 59 -12.99 -2.57 -0.90
C ALA A 59 -14.45 -2.28 -0.56
N THR A 60 -14.74 -0.99 -0.34
CA THR A 60 -16.09 -0.45 -0.10
C THR A 60 -16.81 -0.08 -1.42
N ASP A 61 -16.57 -0.87 -2.47
CA ASP A 61 -17.04 -0.66 -3.83
C ASP A 61 -18.39 -1.35 -4.13
N GLY A 62 -18.90 -2.14 -3.19
CA GLY A 62 -20.10 -2.91 -3.39
C GLY A 62 -19.88 -4.32 -3.94
N SER A 63 -18.68 -4.86 -3.80
CA SER A 63 -18.38 -6.27 -4.09
C SER A 63 -19.04 -7.25 -3.11
N ASN A 64 -18.93 -8.54 -3.39
CA ASN A 64 -19.31 -9.60 -2.46
C ASN A 64 -18.08 -10.09 -1.69
N ILE A 65 -18.28 -10.50 -0.44
CA ILE A 65 -17.28 -11.19 0.37
C ILE A 65 -17.19 -12.65 -0.09
N THR A 66 -15.98 -13.11 -0.36
CA THR A 66 -15.67 -14.46 -0.84
C THR A 66 -14.86 -15.29 0.15
N GLY A 67 -14.28 -14.65 1.17
CA GLY A 67 -13.31 -15.25 2.08
C GLY A 67 -12.88 -14.31 3.19
N PHE A 68 -12.10 -14.85 4.13
CA PHE A 68 -11.29 -14.10 5.08
C PHE A 68 -9.90 -14.70 5.09
N SER A 69 -8.92 -13.97 4.59
CA SER A 69 -7.52 -14.39 4.57
C SER A 69 -6.67 -13.47 5.44
N ILE A 70 -5.41 -13.86 5.68
CA ILE A 70 -4.57 -13.22 6.70
C ILE A 70 -3.25 -12.63 6.19
N VAL A 71 -3.09 -12.51 4.87
CA VAL A 71 -1.87 -11.97 4.26
C VAL A 71 -2.29 -11.10 3.08
N HIS A 72 -1.91 -9.82 3.08
CA HIS A 72 -2.33 -8.83 2.08
C HIS A 72 -1.26 -7.78 1.77
N ASP A 73 -1.29 -7.25 0.56
CA ASP A 73 -0.57 -6.03 0.21
C ASP A 73 -1.40 -4.81 0.63
N SER A 74 -0.81 -3.62 0.64
CA SER A 74 -1.53 -2.37 0.89
C SER A 74 -1.17 -1.35 -0.17
N GLY A 75 -2.18 -0.85 -0.88
CA GLY A 75 -2.04 0.22 -1.85
C GLY A 75 -1.48 -0.20 -3.20
N THR A 76 -1.27 -1.49 -3.47
CA THR A 76 -0.67 -1.93 -4.75
C THR A 76 -1.70 -1.96 -5.89
N GLY A 77 -1.25 -1.59 -7.08
CA GLY A 77 -2.01 -1.77 -8.32
C GLY A 77 -1.88 -3.17 -8.93
N GLY A 78 -2.69 -3.45 -9.94
CA GLY A 78 -2.59 -4.66 -10.76
C GLY A 78 -3.36 -5.86 -10.19
N ASN A 79 -2.85 -7.07 -10.44
CA ASN A 79 -3.48 -8.30 -9.96
C ASN A 79 -3.08 -8.58 -8.51
N PRO A 80 -3.99 -9.08 -7.67
CA PRO A 80 -3.66 -9.44 -6.29
C PRO A 80 -2.58 -10.53 -6.25
N SER A 81 -1.57 -10.32 -5.41
CA SER A 81 -0.51 -11.30 -5.11
C SER A 81 -0.83 -12.14 -3.89
N LEU A 82 -1.53 -11.55 -2.92
CA LEU A 82 -1.81 -12.10 -1.60
C LEU A 82 -3.34 -12.23 -1.42
N GLY A 83 -3.81 -12.67 -0.27
CA GLY A 83 -5.17 -13.21 -0.11
C GLY A 83 -5.19 -14.74 0.07
N ASN A 84 -4.07 -15.32 0.50
CA ASN A 84 -3.84 -16.77 0.47
C ASN A 84 -4.63 -17.50 1.57
N PHE A 85 -5.15 -18.68 1.21
CA PHE A 85 -5.81 -19.64 2.12
C PHE A 85 -7.00 -19.05 2.89
N PRO A 86 -7.99 -18.44 2.23
CA PRO A 86 -9.08 -17.81 2.93
C PRO A 86 -9.93 -18.84 3.65
N LEU A 87 -10.39 -18.45 4.85
CA LEU A 87 -11.43 -19.14 5.58
C LEU A 87 -12.79 -18.60 5.15
N PHE A 88 -13.81 -19.46 5.12
CA PHE A 88 -15.18 -19.03 4.89
C PHE A 88 -16.14 -19.74 5.84
N PRO A 89 -16.79 -19.01 6.77
CA PRO A 89 -17.84 -19.57 7.61
C PRO A 89 -19.16 -19.64 6.82
N GLN A 90 -19.86 -20.77 6.91
CA GLN A 90 -21.16 -20.93 6.28
C GLN A 90 -22.05 -21.94 7.00
N VAL A 91 -23.30 -21.97 6.56
CA VAL A 91 -24.32 -22.92 7.01
C VAL A 91 -24.85 -23.68 5.79
N CYS A 92 -24.92 -25.01 5.88
CA CYS A 92 -25.26 -25.88 4.75
C CYS A 92 -26.76 -26.22 4.71
N PRO A 93 -27.52 -25.85 3.66
CA PRO A 93 -28.96 -26.11 3.63
C PRO A 93 -29.37 -27.55 3.98
N GLY A 94 -30.26 -27.69 4.96
CA GLY A 94 -30.73 -29.00 5.45
C GLY A 94 -29.70 -29.80 6.25
N ASP A 95 -28.60 -29.15 6.64
CA ASP A 95 -27.43 -29.78 7.27
C ASP A 95 -26.75 -30.87 6.41
N GLU A 96 -27.00 -30.83 5.10
CA GLU A 96 -26.43 -31.75 4.13
C GLU A 96 -25.14 -31.15 3.53
N LEU A 97 -24.03 -31.89 3.67
CA LEU A 97 -22.70 -31.45 3.25
C LEU A 97 -22.62 -31.07 1.76
N ASN A 98 -23.30 -31.79 0.87
CA ASN A 98 -23.28 -31.49 -0.57
C ASN A 98 -24.24 -30.37 -1.00
N ASN A 99 -24.99 -29.78 -0.06
CA ASN A 99 -25.78 -28.58 -0.29
C ASN A 99 -25.03 -27.30 0.12
N CYS A 100 -23.89 -27.41 0.83
CA CYS A 100 -23.03 -26.26 1.12
C CYS A 100 -22.54 -25.60 -0.17
N ARG A 101 -22.21 -24.31 -0.10
CA ARG A 101 -21.69 -23.54 -1.23
C ARG A 101 -20.16 -23.49 -1.11
N PHE A 102 -19.48 -24.34 -1.86
CA PHE A 102 -18.02 -24.45 -1.79
C PHE A 102 -17.29 -23.55 -2.78
N ARG A 103 -17.79 -23.47 -4.03
CA ARG A 103 -17.16 -22.66 -5.07
C ARG A 103 -17.15 -21.19 -4.67
N ILE A 104 -16.07 -20.50 -5.02
CA ILE A 104 -15.85 -19.11 -4.63
C ILE A 104 -16.99 -18.20 -5.11
N GLY A 105 -17.51 -18.42 -6.32
CA GLY A 105 -18.63 -17.67 -6.87
C GLY A 105 -20.00 -18.03 -6.25
N ASP A 106 -20.20 -19.29 -5.86
CA ASP A 106 -21.48 -19.74 -5.27
C ASP A 106 -21.63 -19.25 -3.82
N ARG A 107 -20.51 -19.16 -3.09
CA ARG A 107 -20.49 -18.76 -1.68
C ARG A 107 -20.41 -17.25 -1.45
N ALA A 108 -20.21 -16.46 -2.51
CA ALA A 108 -20.09 -15.02 -2.42
C ALA A 108 -21.33 -14.39 -1.76
N ILE A 109 -21.12 -13.55 -0.74
CA ILE A 109 -22.20 -12.88 0.02
C ILE A 109 -22.05 -11.37 -0.07
N ARG A 110 -23.15 -10.69 -0.37
CA ARG A 110 -23.21 -9.23 -0.33
C ARG A 110 -23.16 -8.72 1.11
N TYR A 111 -22.30 -7.76 1.38
CA TYR A 111 -22.23 -7.07 2.68
C TYR A 111 -22.96 -5.73 2.64
N ASP A 112 -23.42 -5.25 3.80
CA ASP A 112 -23.96 -3.90 3.95
C ASP A 112 -22.78 -2.90 3.90
N VAL A 113 -22.70 -2.09 2.85
CA VAL A 113 -21.57 -1.17 2.62
C VAL A 113 -21.46 -0.11 3.72
N ASP A 114 -22.58 0.30 4.31
CA ASP A 114 -22.58 1.34 5.35
C ASP A 114 -22.16 0.77 6.70
N LYS A 115 -22.48 -0.50 6.96
CA LYS A 115 -22.17 -1.16 8.25
C LYS A 115 -20.94 -2.06 8.23
N THR A 116 -20.44 -2.43 7.05
CA THR A 116 -19.36 -3.42 6.86
C THR A 116 -19.64 -4.76 7.55
N ILE A 117 -20.91 -5.17 7.56
CA ILE A 117 -21.37 -6.44 8.17
C ILE A 117 -21.91 -7.36 7.08
N ALA A 118 -21.53 -8.63 7.17
CA ALA A 118 -22.16 -9.74 6.47
C ALA A 118 -22.49 -10.84 7.48
N GLU A 119 -23.71 -11.38 7.39
CA GLU A 119 -24.18 -12.43 8.29
C GLU A 119 -24.35 -13.74 7.51
N PRO A 120 -23.79 -14.86 7.98
CA PRO A 120 -24.17 -16.16 7.47
C PRO A 120 -25.63 -16.42 7.85
N GLY A 121 -26.41 -17.05 6.96
CA GLY A 121 -27.82 -17.36 7.23
C GLY A 121 -28.02 -18.16 8.53
N TYR A 122 -29.18 -17.98 9.18
CA TYR A 122 -29.52 -18.67 10.43
C TYR A 122 -30.07 -20.09 10.20
N GLY A 123 -29.78 -21.02 11.13
CA GLY A 123 -30.70 -22.15 11.38
C GLY A 123 -30.21 -23.60 11.25
N ASN A 124 -28.92 -23.92 11.44
CA ASN A 124 -28.47 -25.31 11.47
C ASN A 124 -27.80 -25.75 12.78
N GLU A 125 -27.81 -27.06 13.02
CA GLU A 125 -27.10 -27.74 14.12
C GLU A 125 -25.58 -27.75 13.94
N HIS A 126 -25.07 -27.80 12.69
CA HIS A 126 -23.64 -27.95 12.41
C HIS A 126 -23.07 -26.86 11.49
N PRO A 127 -22.62 -25.70 12.01
CA PRO A 127 -21.96 -24.68 11.19
C PRO A 127 -20.64 -25.22 10.63
N LEU A 128 -20.27 -24.74 9.44
CA LEU A 128 -19.10 -25.18 8.69
C LEU A 128 -18.11 -24.02 8.53
N VAL A 129 -16.83 -24.28 8.78
CA VAL A 129 -15.74 -23.42 8.33
C VAL A 129 -14.92 -24.18 7.28
N MET A 130 -14.78 -23.57 6.10
CA MET A 130 -13.91 -24.10 5.05
C MET A 130 -12.62 -23.31 4.95
N LEU A 131 -11.55 -23.98 4.54
CA LEU A 131 -10.31 -23.37 4.05
C LEU A 131 -10.23 -23.60 2.55
N ASP A 132 -10.00 -22.52 1.80
CA ASP A 132 -9.93 -22.57 0.36
C ASP A 132 -8.48 -22.61 -0.16
N LEU A 133 -8.19 -23.55 -1.06
CA LEU A 133 -6.93 -23.57 -1.82
C LEU A 133 -7.09 -22.96 -3.23
N THR A 134 -8.28 -22.49 -3.58
CA THR A 134 -8.63 -22.00 -4.92
C THR A 134 -8.18 -20.57 -5.14
N ASP A 135 -8.28 -19.74 -4.12
CA ASP A 135 -8.08 -18.30 -4.24
C ASP A 135 -6.68 -17.95 -4.76
N LEU A 136 -6.60 -16.81 -5.44
CA LEU A 136 -5.47 -16.41 -6.28
C LEU A 136 -5.14 -17.45 -7.35
N TRP A 137 -6.16 -18.08 -7.95
CA TRP A 137 -6.01 -19.12 -8.98
C TRP A 137 -5.07 -18.71 -10.13
N ALA A 138 -4.98 -17.41 -10.44
CA ALA A 138 -4.09 -16.89 -11.45
C ALA A 138 -2.60 -16.98 -11.05
N SER A 139 -2.28 -16.82 -9.76
CA SER A 139 -0.91 -16.87 -9.25
C SER A 139 -0.53 -18.24 -8.67
N ARG A 140 -1.49 -18.98 -8.12
CA ARG A 140 -1.27 -20.30 -7.51
C ARG A 140 -0.74 -21.31 -8.51
N GLN A 141 0.43 -21.85 -8.21
CA GLN A 141 1.03 -22.95 -8.94
C GLN A 141 0.62 -24.28 -8.34
N ASN A 142 0.84 -24.48 -7.04
CA ASN A 142 0.51 -25.73 -6.34
C ASN A 142 -0.04 -25.40 -4.95
N ALA A 143 -0.90 -26.25 -4.39
CA ALA A 143 -1.32 -26.14 -3.00
C ALA A 143 -1.58 -27.52 -2.38
N SER A 144 -1.33 -27.62 -1.07
CA SER A 144 -1.58 -28.81 -0.28
C SER A 144 -2.36 -28.46 0.98
N LEU A 145 -3.18 -29.41 1.43
CA LEU A 145 -3.93 -29.35 2.67
C LEU A 145 -3.96 -30.74 3.31
N ARG A 146 -3.84 -30.76 4.63
CA ARG A 146 -4.13 -31.90 5.49
C ARG A 146 -5.05 -31.45 6.63
N VAL A 147 -6.10 -32.24 6.89
CA VAL A 147 -7.03 -32.05 8.02
C VAL A 147 -6.79 -33.11 9.08
N ASP A 148 -6.56 -32.69 10.31
CA ASP A 148 -6.51 -33.58 11.47
C ASP A 148 -7.94 -33.86 11.96
N THR A 149 -8.34 -35.12 11.99
CA THR A 149 -9.74 -35.48 12.27
C THR A 149 -10.17 -35.18 13.70
N PRO A 150 -9.37 -35.50 14.74
CA PRO A 150 -9.76 -35.25 16.13
C PRO A 150 -9.91 -33.76 16.47
N THR A 151 -9.05 -32.91 15.93
CA THR A 151 -8.99 -31.49 16.30
C THR A 151 -9.63 -30.56 15.26
N GLY A 152 -9.83 -31.03 14.03
CA GLY A 152 -10.23 -30.19 12.90
C GLY A 152 -9.09 -29.32 12.36
N ARG A 153 -7.89 -29.41 12.94
CA ARG A 153 -6.73 -28.61 12.57
C ARG A 153 -6.37 -28.80 11.10
N MET A 154 -6.09 -27.70 10.42
CA MET A 154 -5.67 -27.72 9.02
C MET A 154 -4.24 -27.23 8.88
N THR A 155 -3.42 -27.95 8.12
CA THR A 155 -2.06 -27.55 7.78
C THR A 155 -1.80 -27.75 6.31
N GLY A 156 -0.90 -26.95 5.75
CA GLY A 156 -0.58 -27.07 4.35
C GLY A 156 0.37 -25.99 3.86
N ASN A 157 0.48 -25.90 2.55
CA ASN A 157 1.27 -24.91 1.86
C ASN A 157 0.73 -24.61 0.48
N GLY A 158 1.30 -23.58 -0.14
CA GLY A 158 1.03 -23.24 -1.52
C GLY A 158 2.19 -22.49 -2.13
N THR A 159 2.41 -22.72 -3.41
CA THR A 159 3.37 -21.98 -4.24
C THR A 159 2.60 -20.98 -5.08
N PHE A 160 3.00 -19.72 -5.05
CA PHE A 160 2.32 -18.62 -5.71
C PHE A 160 3.31 -17.76 -6.51
N LEU A 161 2.82 -17.11 -7.54
CA LEU A 161 3.56 -16.10 -8.28
C LEU A 161 3.37 -14.73 -7.61
N PRO A 162 4.40 -13.88 -7.54
CA PRO A 162 4.23 -12.52 -7.07
C PRO A 162 3.42 -11.69 -8.09
N SER A 163 2.83 -10.58 -7.62
CA SER A 163 2.15 -9.60 -8.48
C SER A 163 3.14 -8.84 -9.36
N PHE A 164 4.34 -8.56 -8.81
CA PHE A 164 5.45 -7.90 -9.48
C PHE A 164 6.75 -8.69 -9.32
N GLY A 165 7.57 -8.70 -10.38
CA GLY A 165 8.88 -9.35 -10.38
C GLY A 165 8.88 -10.80 -10.86
N ALA A 166 10.06 -11.43 -10.84
CA ALA A 166 10.27 -12.79 -11.31
C ALA A 166 10.35 -13.78 -10.14
N GLY A 167 9.85 -15.00 -10.36
CA GLY A 167 9.98 -16.11 -9.43
C GLY A 167 8.65 -16.56 -8.83
N SER A 168 8.73 -17.24 -7.69
CA SER A 168 7.59 -17.76 -6.95
C SER A 168 7.92 -17.76 -5.46
N TYR A 169 6.91 -17.62 -4.61
CA TYR A 169 7.05 -17.78 -3.17
C TYR A 169 6.25 -18.98 -2.67
N VAL A 170 6.67 -19.54 -1.53
CA VAL A 170 5.94 -20.62 -0.85
C VAL A 170 5.46 -20.10 0.49
N LEU A 171 4.16 -20.16 0.70
CA LEU A 171 3.53 -19.81 1.98
C LEU A 171 3.01 -21.08 2.65
N TYR A 172 3.30 -21.23 3.92
CA TYR A 172 2.82 -22.31 4.77
C TYR A 172 1.81 -21.76 5.76
N TYR A 173 0.76 -22.52 6.03
CA TYR A 173 -0.28 -22.14 6.96
C TYR A 173 -0.57 -23.22 8.00
N TYR A 174 -1.18 -22.78 9.08
CA TYR A 174 -1.71 -23.59 10.17
C TYR A 174 -3.01 -22.95 10.65
N VAL A 175 -4.06 -23.74 10.86
CA VAL A 175 -5.34 -23.30 11.45
C VAL A 175 -5.77 -24.26 12.52
N ASP A 176 -6.17 -23.74 13.68
CA ASP A 176 -6.77 -24.48 14.79
C ASP A 176 -8.10 -23.86 15.19
N PHE A 177 -8.99 -24.65 15.78
CA PHE A 177 -10.36 -24.22 16.11
C PHE A 177 -10.67 -24.40 17.60
N PHE A 178 -11.41 -23.45 18.17
CA PHE A 178 -11.80 -23.41 19.58
C PHE A 178 -13.28 -23.05 19.73
N GLY A 179 -13.81 -23.30 20.92
CA GLY A 179 -15.18 -22.94 21.27
C GLY A 179 -16.24 -23.91 20.74
N ALA A 180 -15.87 -25.02 20.11
CA ALA A 180 -16.82 -26.04 19.68
C ALA A 180 -16.17 -27.43 19.56
N SER A 181 -17.00 -28.47 19.63
CA SER A 181 -16.60 -29.85 19.34
C SER A 181 -16.64 -30.10 17.84
N VAL A 182 -15.67 -30.85 17.31
CA VAL A 182 -15.68 -31.27 15.90
C VAL A 182 -16.83 -32.27 15.69
N PHE A 183 -17.67 -32.00 14.69
CA PHE A 183 -18.71 -32.93 14.23
C PHE A 183 -18.17 -33.86 13.15
N ASP A 184 -17.69 -33.28 12.04
CA ASP A 184 -16.96 -33.99 11.02
C ASP A 184 -16.00 -33.08 10.25
N THR A 185 -15.14 -33.70 9.45
CA THR A 185 -14.09 -33.04 8.68
C THR A 185 -13.93 -33.71 7.35
N GLY A 186 -13.31 -33.02 6.40
CA GLY A 186 -12.99 -33.62 5.11
C GLY A 186 -12.43 -32.63 4.13
N VAL A 187 -12.48 -33.04 2.86
CA VAL A 187 -12.05 -32.22 1.73
C VAL A 187 -13.22 -31.97 0.81
N TRP A 188 -13.13 -30.86 0.08
CA TRP A 188 -14.06 -30.54 -0.99
C TRP A 188 -13.28 -30.30 -2.27
N VAL A 189 -13.89 -30.71 -3.37
CA VAL A 189 -13.41 -30.49 -4.73
C VAL A 189 -14.61 -30.06 -5.56
N ASN A 190 -14.48 -28.91 -6.20
CA ASN A 190 -15.53 -28.30 -6.99
C ASN A 190 -16.77 -28.01 -6.11
N ASN A 191 -17.91 -28.62 -6.39
CA ASN A 191 -19.14 -28.49 -5.60
C ASN A 191 -19.48 -29.77 -4.80
N ARG A 192 -18.49 -30.64 -4.58
CA ARG A 192 -18.66 -31.90 -3.85
C ARG A 192 -17.70 -31.95 -2.68
N ALA A 193 -18.21 -32.42 -1.56
CA ALA A 193 -17.42 -32.63 -0.35
C ALA A 193 -17.60 -34.06 0.15
N GLY A 194 -16.54 -34.58 0.76
CA GLY A 194 -16.51 -35.92 1.32
C GLY A 194 -15.68 -35.93 2.59
N ASN A 195 -16.08 -36.79 3.52
CA ASN A 195 -15.40 -36.93 4.80
C ASN A 195 -14.06 -37.67 4.65
N GLU A 196 -13.80 -38.27 3.48
CA GLU A 196 -12.51 -38.83 3.07
C GLU A 196 -12.23 -38.46 1.61
N PRO A 197 -10.96 -38.22 1.22
CA PRO A 197 -9.73 -38.28 2.03
C PRO A 197 -9.55 -37.06 2.97
N LYS A 198 -8.57 -37.11 3.88
CA LYS A 198 -8.17 -35.97 4.75
C LYS A 198 -7.03 -35.11 4.20
N GLU A 199 -6.51 -35.49 3.04
CA GLU A 199 -5.41 -34.80 2.37
C GLU A 199 -5.85 -34.43 0.96
N LEU A 200 -5.48 -33.22 0.54
CA LEU A 200 -5.74 -32.71 -0.79
C LEU A 200 -4.49 -32.06 -1.35
N PHE A 201 -4.17 -32.37 -2.60
CA PHE A 201 -3.11 -31.71 -3.35
C PHE A 201 -3.70 -31.21 -4.68
N ILE A 202 -3.55 -29.92 -4.93
CA ILE A 202 -4.03 -29.27 -6.16
C ILE A 202 -2.83 -28.72 -6.92
N THR A 203 -2.61 -29.25 -8.13
CA THR A 203 -1.62 -28.73 -9.08
C THR A 203 -2.20 -27.59 -9.91
N ARG A 204 -1.33 -26.91 -10.66
CA ARG A 204 -1.74 -25.93 -11.66
C ARG A 204 -2.72 -26.56 -12.66
N GLY A 205 -3.80 -25.84 -12.94
CA GLY A 205 -4.75 -26.20 -14.00
C GLY A 205 -4.11 -26.14 -15.39
N PHE A 206 -4.61 -26.97 -16.31
CA PHE A 206 -4.22 -26.93 -17.73
C PHE A 206 -5.34 -26.24 -18.53
N ASN A 207 -4.99 -25.40 -19.52
CA ASN A 207 -5.96 -24.68 -20.38
C ASN A 207 -7.05 -23.86 -19.63
N LEU A 208 -6.67 -23.11 -18.59
CA LEU A 208 -7.59 -22.28 -17.78
C LEU A 208 -8.67 -23.07 -17.00
N PHE A 209 -8.61 -24.40 -16.96
CA PHE A 209 -9.44 -25.20 -16.06
C PHE A 209 -8.73 -25.38 -14.72
N TYR A 210 -9.20 -24.64 -13.72
CA TYR A 210 -8.69 -24.71 -12.36
C TYR A 210 -9.60 -25.55 -11.49
N LEU A 211 -9.01 -26.47 -10.74
CA LEU A 211 -9.74 -27.25 -9.76
C LEU A 211 -9.91 -26.39 -8.50
N GLU A 212 -11.15 -26.02 -8.20
CA GLU A 212 -11.50 -25.44 -6.90
C GLU A 212 -11.51 -26.55 -5.84
N GLY A 213 -10.91 -26.30 -4.68
CA GLY A 213 -10.87 -27.31 -3.63
C GLY A 213 -10.24 -26.81 -2.33
N GLY A 214 -10.42 -27.58 -1.27
CA GLY A 214 -9.89 -27.25 0.04
C GLY A 214 -10.36 -28.22 1.13
N GLY A 215 -10.26 -27.78 2.37
CA GLY A 215 -10.70 -28.54 3.55
C GLY A 215 -11.91 -27.91 4.21
N PHE A 216 -12.63 -28.70 5.01
CA PHE A 216 -13.71 -28.20 5.85
C PHE A 216 -13.72 -28.87 7.22
N VAL A 217 -14.28 -28.16 8.19
CA VAL A 217 -14.66 -28.68 9.52
C VAL A 217 -16.10 -28.24 9.78
N ARG A 218 -16.95 -29.18 10.19
CA ARG A 218 -18.24 -28.87 10.80
C ARG A 218 -18.16 -29.03 12.30
N PHE A 219 -18.89 -28.19 13.00
CA PHE A 219 -18.85 -28.09 14.46
C PHE A 219 -20.19 -28.49 15.08
N LYS A 220 -20.17 -28.88 16.35
CA LYS A 220 -21.34 -29.04 17.21
C LYS A 220 -21.01 -28.52 18.60
N GLU A 221 -22.03 -28.40 19.46
CA GLU A 221 -21.85 -28.07 20.88
C GLU A 221 -21.06 -26.74 21.04
N LEU A 222 -21.47 -25.70 20.30
CA LEU A 222 -20.80 -24.41 20.31
C LEU A 222 -20.93 -23.74 21.69
N ALA A 223 -19.80 -23.35 22.27
CA ALA A 223 -19.73 -22.46 23.41
C ALA A 223 -20.12 -21.05 22.94
N ASP A 224 -21.10 -20.45 23.60
CA ASP A 224 -21.57 -19.08 23.33
C ASP A 224 -21.91 -18.82 21.84
N ASN A 225 -22.42 -19.84 21.15
CA ASN A 225 -22.73 -19.80 19.70
C ASN A 225 -21.56 -19.34 18.81
N THR A 226 -20.31 -19.54 19.26
CA THR A 226 -19.12 -19.01 18.59
C THR A 226 -18.14 -20.13 18.24
N VAL A 227 -17.51 -20.04 17.07
CA VAL A 227 -16.32 -20.82 16.71
C VAL A 227 -15.19 -19.84 16.48
N THR A 228 -14.08 -20.04 17.17
CA THR A 228 -12.88 -19.21 17.01
C THR A 228 -11.84 -19.97 16.20
N ALA A 229 -11.37 -19.35 15.11
CA ALA A 229 -10.25 -19.88 14.32
C ALA A 229 -8.98 -19.11 14.66
N ARG A 230 -7.89 -19.83 14.98
CA ARG A 230 -6.54 -19.26 15.12
C ARG A 230 -5.72 -19.69 13.93
N MET A 231 -5.21 -18.74 13.16
CA MET A 231 -4.41 -19.01 11.97
C MET A 231 -3.00 -18.44 12.12
N GLY A 232 -2.00 -19.25 11.72
CA GLY A 232 -0.60 -18.84 11.62
C GLY A 232 -0.08 -19.05 10.22
N VAL A 233 0.88 -18.20 9.83
CA VAL A 233 1.58 -18.28 8.54
C VAL A 233 3.09 -18.24 8.71
N SER A 234 3.81 -18.83 7.76
CA SER A 234 5.26 -18.76 7.68
C SER A 234 5.73 -18.98 6.25
N PHE A 235 6.83 -18.31 5.87
CA PHE A 235 7.56 -18.63 4.64
C PHE A 235 8.55 -19.80 4.82
N LYS A 236 8.67 -20.37 6.03
CA LYS A 236 9.63 -21.45 6.33
C LYS A 236 9.01 -22.84 6.24
N SER A 237 7.96 -23.10 7.02
CA SER A 237 7.30 -24.40 7.09
C SER A 237 5.96 -24.32 7.84
N SER A 238 5.10 -25.33 7.69
CA SER A 238 3.85 -25.42 8.46
C SER A 238 4.09 -25.60 9.97
N ALA A 239 5.22 -26.23 10.35
CA ALA A 239 5.64 -26.34 11.75
C ALA A 239 6.03 -24.97 12.34
N GLN A 240 6.68 -24.11 11.55
CA GLN A 240 6.96 -22.74 11.96
C GLN A 240 5.67 -21.90 12.04
N ALA A 241 4.74 -22.07 11.08
CA ALA A 241 3.44 -21.42 11.12
C ALA A 241 2.64 -21.79 12.40
N CYS A 242 2.64 -23.08 12.77
CA CYS A 242 2.10 -23.58 14.03
C CYS A 242 2.78 -22.92 15.24
N SER A 243 4.12 -22.93 15.28
CA SER A 243 4.86 -22.30 16.38
C SER A 243 4.60 -20.80 16.49
N ASN A 244 4.38 -20.09 15.38
CA ASN A 244 4.07 -18.66 15.41
C ASN A 244 2.68 -18.45 16.04
N ALA A 245 1.65 -19.15 15.51
CA ALA A 245 0.28 -19.06 16.03
C ALA A 245 0.20 -19.35 17.53
N GLU A 246 0.84 -20.43 17.99
CA GLU A 246 0.77 -20.86 19.40
C GLU A 246 1.58 -19.96 20.34
N LYS A 247 2.67 -19.35 19.88
CA LYS A 247 3.49 -18.43 20.70
C LYS A 247 2.92 -17.03 20.75
N GLU A 248 2.43 -16.53 19.62
CA GLU A 248 1.94 -15.15 19.49
C GLU A 248 0.49 -15.03 19.97
N ILE A 249 -0.28 -16.12 19.94
CA ILE A 249 -1.68 -16.17 20.40
C ILE A 249 -1.88 -17.39 21.34
N PRO A 250 -1.23 -17.43 22.52
CA PRO A 250 -1.24 -18.59 23.41
C PRO A 250 -2.58 -18.79 24.13
N ASP A 251 -3.25 -17.71 24.57
CA ASP A 251 -4.58 -17.68 25.22
C ASP A 251 -5.37 -16.43 24.78
N LEU A 252 -6.70 -16.53 24.64
CA LEU A 252 -7.59 -15.56 23.96
C LEU A 252 -7.88 -14.24 24.71
N GLU A 253 -7.06 -13.83 25.67
CA GLU A 253 -7.16 -12.50 26.30
C GLU A 253 -6.16 -11.51 25.69
N ARG A 254 -6.64 -10.27 25.51
CA ARG A 254 -6.05 -9.11 24.80
C ARG A 254 -4.52 -8.98 24.88
N LEU A 255 -3.92 -8.62 23.74
CA LEU A 255 -2.51 -8.25 23.56
C LEU A 255 -2.34 -6.72 23.42
N GLU A 256 -1.33 -6.17 24.10
CA GLU A 256 -0.72 -4.86 23.84
C GLU A 256 0.82 -4.97 23.81
N ASP A 257 1.41 -4.22 22.86
CA ASP A 257 2.77 -3.68 22.70
C ASP A 257 4.03 -4.57 22.53
N LEU A 258 4.77 -4.37 21.42
CA LEU A 258 5.99 -3.53 21.34
C LEU A 258 6.69 -3.59 19.94
N GLU A 259 7.25 -2.45 19.51
CA GLU A 259 7.86 -2.14 18.19
C GLU A 259 9.40 -2.35 18.06
N TYR A 260 9.86 -2.39 16.78
CA TYR A 260 11.14 -2.00 16.15
C TYR A 260 12.28 -3.00 15.80
N SER A 261 12.71 -2.96 14.52
CA SER A 261 14.06 -2.57 14.04
C SER A 261 14.05 -2.40 12.49
N TYR A 262 14.36 -1.24 11.88
CA TYR A 262 15.64 -0.53 11.68
C TYR A 262 16.71 -1.22 10.80
N ASN A 263 16.46 -2.39 10.22
CA ASN A 263 17.55 -3.14 9.57
C ASN A 263 17.92 -2.74 8.12
N ASP A 264 17.12 -1.92 7.42
CA ASP A 264 17.44 -1.56 6.02
C ASP A 264 18.01 -0.14 5.84
N TYR A 265 17.95 0.70 6.87
CA TYR A 265 18.73 1.95 6.96
C TYR A 265 20.23 1.68 7.21
N CYS A 266 20.55 0.49 7.73
CA CYS A 266 21.90 0.11 8.16
C CYS A 266 22.88 -0.15 7.00
N LEU A 267 22.46 -0.59 5.80
CA LEU A 267 23.39 -1.01 4.74
C LEU A 267 23.95 0.14 3.88
N ALA A 268 23.19 1.20 3.64
CA ALA A 268 23.67 2.37 2.89
C ALA A 268 24.52 3.32 3.76
N THR A 269 24.19 3.41 5.06
CA THR A 269 24.99 4.13 6.06
C THR A 269 26.30 3.40 6.39
N LEU A 270 26.32 2.06 6.26
CA LEU A 270 27.52 1.21 6.40
C LEU A 270 28.64 1.63 5.43
N ALA A 271 28.32 1.85 4.15
CA ALA A 271 29.31 2.18 3.13
C ALA A 271 30.04 3.52 3.41
N LYS A 272 29.33 4.50 4.00
CA LYS A 272 29.91 5.79 4.41
C LYS A 272 30.70 5.67 5.72
N GLY A 273 30.30 4.79 6.64
CA GLY A 273 31.02 4.51 7.89
C GLY A 273 32.27 3.62 7.74
N LEU A 274 32.42 2.91 6.61
CA LEU A 274 33.53 1.97 6.36
C LEU A 274 34.82 2.60 5.82
N GLY A 275 34.83 3.91 5.50
CA GLY A 275 36.06 4.64 5.15
C GLY A 275 36.66 4.35 3.76
N ASP A 276 35.90 3.79 2.81
CA ASP A 276 36.40 3.43 1.48
C ASP A 276 36.15 4.52 0.43
N GLY A 277 37.05 5.51 0.37
CA GLY A 277 36.97 6.66 -0.53
C GLY A 277 36.98 6.31 -2.03
N GLY A 278 37.50 5.14 -2.43
CA GLY A 278 37.52 4.71 -3.83
C GLY A 278 36.15 4.28 -4.36
N LEU A 279 35.30 3.71 -3.50
CA LEU A 279 33.91 3.34 -3.84
C LEU A 279 32.98 4.55 -3.82
N HIS A 280 33.21 5.52 -2.94
CA HIS A 280 32.51 6.81 -2.94
C HIS A 280 32.66 7.54 -4.29
N ASP A 281 33.88 7.70 -4.78
CA ASP A 281 34.15 8.48 -6.01
C ASP A 281 33.62 7.76 -7.28
N LYS A 282 33.63 6.43 -7.28
CA LYS A 282 33.04 5.61 -8.35
C LYS A 282 31.52 5.76 -8.41
N TYR A 283 30.82 5.65 -7.27
CA TYR A 283 29.36 5.77 -7.23
C TYR A 283 28.88 7.21 -7.44
N MET A 284 29.64 8.21 -6.99
CA MET A 284 29.40 9.63 -7.31
C MET A 284 29.54 9.91 -8.81
N THR A 285 30.59 9.40 -9.48
CA THR A 285 30.76 9.56 -10.93
C THR A 285 29.63 8.87 -11.72
N SER A 286 29.23 7.65 -11.32
CA SER A 286 28.11 6.96 -11.99
C SER A 286 26.74 7.59 -11.74
N SER A 287 26.56 8.28 -10.60
CA SER A 287 25.31 8.97 -10.27
C SER A 287 24.97 10.11 -11.26
N MET A 288 25.96 10.62 -11.99
CA MET A 288 25.79 11.70 -12.98
C MET A 288 25.48 11.18 -14.40
N ASN A 289 25.40 9.87 -14.60
CA ASN A 289 25.18 9.27 -15.92
C ASN A 289 23.83 9.61 -16.57
N TRP A 290 22.86 10.14 -15.82
CA TRP A 290 21.59 10.63 -16.36
C TRP A 290 21.80 11.77 -17.39
N GLN A 291 22.90 12.53 -17.32
CA GLN A 291 23.22 13.56 -18.30
C GLN A 291 23.44 13.00 -19.71
N ASN A 292 23.83 11.72 -19.82
CA ASN A 292 24.09 11.08 -21.10
C ASN A 292 22.84 10.89 -21.96
N ILE A 293 21.66 10.94 -21.34
CA ILE A 293 20.35 10.79 -21.98
C ILE A 293 19.56 12.11 -22.07
N TRP A 294 20.16 13.25 -21.69
CA TRP A 294 19.56 14.58 -21.90
C TRP A 294 19.80 15.07 -23.33
N LYS A 295 18.72 15.28 -24.10
CA LYS A 295 18.77 15.82 -25.46
C LYS A 295 18.29 17.26 -25.48
N SER A 296 19.24 18.21 -25.47
CA SER A 296 19.02 19.65 -25.25
C SER A 296 18.11 20.34 -26.27
N ASP A 297 18.04 19.85 -27.50
CA ASP A 297 17.22 20.38 -28.60
C ASP A 297 15.87 19.67 -28.74
N GLN A 298 15.59 18.64 -27.91
CA GLN A 298 14.31 17.94 -27.94
C GLN A 298 13.16 18.89 -27.59
N LYS A 299 12.07 18.85 -28.36
CA LYS A 299 10.84 19.63 -28.14
C LYS A 299 9.70 18.75 -27.64
N SER A 300 8.69 19.35 -27.03
CA SER A 300 7.41 18.73 -26.70
C SER A 300 6.27 19.48 -27.37
N LEU A 301 5.32 18.75 -27.96
CA LEU A 301 4.09 19.28 -28.53
C LEU A 301 2.89 18.71 -27.78
N ILE A 302 1.89 19.54 -27.51
CA ILE A 302 0.58 19.12 -26.98
C ILE A 302 -0.47 19.53 -27.99
N ASN A 303 -1.25 18.57 -28.51
CA ASN A 303 -2.25 18.81 -29.57
C ASN A 303 -1.66 19.58 -30.77
N MET A 304 -0.50 19.14 -31.26
CA MET A 304 0.26 19.78 -32.35
C MET A 304 0.73 21.22 -32.05
N THR A 305 0.55 21.72 -30.83
CA THR A 305 1.00 23.03 -30.38
C THR A 305 2.32 22.87 -29.62
N ASP A 306 3.36 23.55 -30.09
CA ASP A 306 4.67 23.56 -29.46
C ASP A 306 4.61 24.21 -28.07
N THR A 307 5.03 23.47 -27.05
CA THR A 307 5.06 23.92 -25.64
C THR A 307 6.09 25.03 -25.40
N LYS A 308 6.97 25.30 -26.37
CA LYS A 308 8.08 26.27 -26.32
C LYS A 308 9.20 25.92 -25.33
N PHE A 309 9.16 24.73 -24.75
CA PHE A 309 10.26 24.18 -23.95
C PHE A 309 11.13 23.25 -24.79
N THR A 310 12.45 23.34 -24.59
CA THR A 310 13.45 22.47 -25.18
C THR A 310 14.27 21.76 -24.10
N GLY A 311 14.87 20.63 -24.45
CA GLY A 311 15.65 19.81 -23.52
C GLY A 311 14.76 18.83 -22.78
N PHE A 312 14.83 17.55 -23.16
CA PHE A 312 14.12 16.46 -22.51
C PHE A 312 15.00 15.21 -22.49
N PHE A 313 14.75 14.30 -21.55
CA PHE A 313 15.36 12.98 -21.64
C PHE A 313 14.87 12.25 -22.89
N GLN A 314 15.78 11.58 -23.57
CA GLN A 314 15.49 10.71 -24.71
C GLN A 314 16.30 9.43 -24.57
N PRO A 315 15.74 8.27 -24.96
CA PRO A 315 16.50 7.03 -24.96
C PRO A 315 17.70 7.15 -25.88
N LYS A 316 18.76 6.43 -25.52
CA LYS A 316 20.00 6.38 -26.30
C LYS A 316 20.37 4.94 -26.53
N TYR A 317 20.45 4.54 -27.79
CA TYR A 317 20.82 3.18 -28.16
C TYR A 317 22.27 2.88 -27.78
N MET A 318 22.61 1.60 -27.64
CA MET A 318 23.99 1.15 -27.33
C MET A 318 25.03 1.62 -28.36
N ASN A 319 24.62 1.96 -29.58
CA ASN A 319 25.48 2.53 -30.62
C ASN A 319 25.67 4.06 -30.50
N GLY A 320 25.12 4.69 -29.45
CA GLY A 320 25.23 6.12 -29.17
C GLY A 320 24.22 7.02 -29.90
N THR A 321 23.40 6.46 -30.81
CA THR A 321 22.34 7.22 -31.50
C THR A 321 21.12 7.43 -30.61
N TRP A 322 20.40 8.53 -30.82
CA TRP A 322 19.19 8.86 -30.06
C TRP A 322 17.99 8.06 -30.57
N GLY A 323 17.28 7.41 -29.66
CA GLY A 323 15.91 6.98 -29.91
C GLY A 323 14.94 8.16 -29.68
N TYR A 324 13.65 7.91 -29.88
CA TYR A 324 12.62 8.92 -29.70
C TYR A 324 11.47 8.38 -28.84
N GLN A 325 11.14 9.13 -27.79
CA GLN A 325 9.87 9.02 -27.08
C GLN A 325 9.24 10.41 -26.99
N ASP A 326 7.95 10.52 -27.33
CA ASP A 326 7.19 11.74 -27.15
C ASP A 326 7.18 12.14 -25.67
N PRO A 327 7.60 13.37 -25.30
CA PRO A 327 7.65 13.79 -23.91
C PRO A 327 6.32 13.69 -23.14
N ILE A 328 5.17 13.68 -23.81
CA ILE A 328 3.85 13.52 -23.17
C ILE A 328 3.36 12.07 -23.08
N ALA A 329 4.04 11.12 -23.74
CA ALA A 329 3.68 9.71 -23.63
C ALA A 329 3.71 9.27 -22.17
N CYS A 330 2.76 8.43 -21.75
CA CYS A 330 2.59 8.00 -20.35
C CYS A 330 2.19 9.12 -19.36
N SER A 331 1.50 10.16 -19.84
CA SER A 331 0.79 11.13 -19.00
C SER A 331 -0.72 11.00 -19.17
N THR A 332 -1.48 11.69 -18.31
CA THR A 332 -2.95 11.80 -18.42
C THR A 332 -3.42 12.38 -19.76
N LEU A 333 -2.57 13.13 -20.49
CA LEU A 333 -2.88 13.72 -21.80
C LEU A 333 -2.71 12.73 -22.97
N ALA A 334 -2.11 11.56 -22.73
CA ALA A 334 -1.92 10.53 -23.73
C ALA A 334 -2.66 9.24 -23.32
N GLY A 335 -2.11 8.50 -22.37
CA GLY A 335 -2.63 7.22 -21.91
C GLY A 335 -1.68 6.53 -20.94
N PHE A 336 -2.21 5.61 -20.14
CA PHE A 336 -1.45 4.81 -19.16
C PHE A 336 -0.32 4.02 -19.84
N CYS A 337 0.84 3.89 -19.19
CA CYS A 337 1.89 2.95 -19.61
C CYS A 337 2.43 2.14 -18.44
N SER A 338 2.78 0.88 -18.67
CA SER A 338 3.39 -0.01 -17.68
C SER A 338 4.37 -0.97 -18.34
N LEU A 339 5.42 -1.37 -17.61
CA LEU A 339 6.46 -2.28 -18.08
C LEU A 339 5.91 -3.63 -18.57
N THR A 340 4.76 -4.05 -18.06
CA THR A 340 4.20 -5.39 -18.32
C THR A 340 3.19 -5.42 -19.47
N THR A 341 2.45 -4.33 -19.70
CA THR A 341 1.30 -4.32 -20.63
C THR A 341 1.54 -3.46 -21.87
N ASN A 342 2.30 -2.38 -21.75
CA ASN A 342 2.63 -1.47 -22.84
C ASN A 342 3.92 -0.68 -22.52
N PRO A 343 5.08 -1.34 -22.61
CA PRO A 343 6.35 -0.76 -22.19
C PRO A 343 6.71 0.48 -23.02
N SER A 344 7.17 1.51 -22.32
CA SER A 344 7.77 2.74 -22.86
C SER A 344 9.16 2.94 -22.21
N GLU A 345 9.94 3.92 -22.66
CA GLU A 345 11.25 4.23 -22.04
C GLU A 345 11.11 4.83 -20.63
N THR A 346 9.92 5.31 -20.29
CA THR A 346 9.52 5.69 -18.93
C THR A 346 8.44 4.73 -18.41
N PHE A 347 8.34 4.59 -17.09
CA PHE A 347 7.41 3.67 -16.44
C PHE A 347 6.36 4.44 -15.65
N GLU A 348 5.07 4.23 -15.96
CA GLU A 348 3.89 4.81 -15.29
C GLU A 348 3.81 6.34 -15.20
N ALA A 349 4.81 7.04 -15.72
CA ALA A 349 4.84 8.49 -15.83
C ALA A 349 5.57 8.93 -17.10
N SER A 350 5.27 10.16 -17.53
CA SER A 350 5.84 10.76 -18.71
C SER A 350 7.27 11.30 -18.50
N ILE A 351 7.97 11.60 -19.59
CA ILE A 351 9.26 12.31 -19.51
C ILE A 351 9.08 13.69 -18.86
N TRP A 352 7.91 14.31 -19.02
CA TRP A 352 7.56 15.54 -18.32
C TRP A 352 7.68 15.43 -16.79
N GLN A 353 7.37 14.26 -16.23
CA GLN A 353 7.52 13.95 -14.80
C GLN A 353 8.96 13.50 -14.50
N TYR A 354 9.48 12.51 -15.23
CA TYR A 354 10.80 11.90 -14.98
C TYR A 354 11.97 12.88 -15.08
N GLN A 355 11.88 13.91 -15.92
CA GLN A 355 12.96 14.90 -16.09
C GLN A 355 13.35 15.63 -14.80
N PHE A 356 12.46 15.64 -13.80
CA PHE A 356 12.65 16.32 -12.53
C PHE A 356 13.27 15.45 -11.44
N ILE A 357 13.39 14.13 -11.66
CA ILE A 357 13.85 13.16 -10.66
C ILE A 357 15.39 13.07 -10.66
N VAL A 358 16.02 14.18 -10.32
CA VAL A 358 17.49 14.28 -10.16
C VAL A 358 17.82 14.97 -8.82
N PRO A 359 17.36 14.41 -7.68
CA PRO A 359 17.45 15.10 -6.39
C PRO A 359 18.89 15.39 -5.96
N HIS A 360 19.86 14.54 -6.35
CA HIS A 360 21.28 14.68 -6.00
C HIS A 360 22.03 15.74 -6.81
N ALA A 361 21.47 16.21 -7.93
CA ALA A 361 22.14 17.15 -8.85
C ALA A 361 21.17 18.23 -9.38
N ALA A 362 20.27 18.71 -8.52
CA ALA A 362 19.24 19.68 -8.87
C ALA A 362 19.80 20.98 -9.48
N SER A 363 20.94 21.48 -9.00
CA SER A 363 21.59 22.68 -9.56
C SER A 363 21.97 22.50 -11.02
N THR A 364 22.59 21.37 -11.37
CA THR A 364 22.95 21.06 -12.76
C THR A 364 21.72 20.90 -13.64
N LEU A 365 20.64 20.30 -13.11
CA LEU A 365 19.38 20.22 -13.83
C LEU A 365 18.81 21.61 -14.14
N ILE A 366 18.83 22.53 -13.16
CA ILE A 366 18.38 23.91 -13.34
C ILE A 366 19.20 24.62 -14.41
N ASP A 367 20.53 24.49 -14.38
CA ASP A 367 21.42 25.07 -15.40
C ASP A 367 21.08 24.55 -16.81
N LEU A 368 20.89 23.23 -16.94
CA LEU A 368 20.51 22.59 -18.22
C LEU A 368 19.14 23.03 -18.71
N MET A 369 18.23 23.41 -17.82
CA MET A 369 16.91 23.95 -18.16
C MET A 369 16.91 25.47 -18.42
N GLY A 370 18.07 26.12 -18.40
CA GLY A 370 18.21 27.54 -18.71
C GLY A 370 18.19 28.47 -17.49
N GLY A 371 18.54 27.94 -16.32
CA GLY A 371 18.63 28.67 -15.05
C GLY A 371 17.29 28.80 -14.31
N ASP A 372 17.34 29.42 -13.13
CA ASP A 372 16.23 29.46 -12.16
C ASP A 372 14.90 29.91 -12.77
N ASP A 373 14.87 31.01 -13.52
CA ASP A 373 13.62 31.55 -14.05
C ASP A 373 13.00 30.65 -15.13
N ALA A 374 13.83 29.99 -15.95
CA ALA A 374 13.35 29.04 -16.95
C ALA A 374 12.81 27.76 -16.30
N PHE A 375 13.52 27.28 -15.26
CA PHE A 375 13.10 26.15 -14.45
C PHE A 375 11.76 26.41 -13.75
N VAL A 376 11.61 27.56 -13.10
CA VAL A 376 10.35 27.96 -12.43
C VAL A 376 9.19 28.09 -13.42
N ARG A 377 9.41 28.67 -14.61
CA ARG A 377 8.37 28.70 -15.66
C ARG A 377 7.96 27.31 -16.11
N ARG A 378 8.92 26.39 -16.23
CA ARG A 378 8.67 24.99 -16.62
C ARG A 378 7.87 24.24 -15.56
N LEU A 379 8.24 24.37 -14.28
CA LEU A 379 7.46 23.81 -13.16
C LEU A 379 6.04 24.39 -13.12
N ASN A 380 5.90 25.70 -13.29
CA ASN A 380 4.58 26.33 -13.31
C ASN A 380 3.69 25.82 -14.43
N TYR A 381 4.25 25.64 -15.64
CA TYR A 381 3.54 25.03 -16.75
C TYR A 381 3.13 23.58 -16.45
N PHE A 382 4.08 22.79 -15.95
CA PHE A 382 3.85 21.40 -15.57
C PHE A 382 2.68 21.27 -14.58
N HIS A 383 2.72 21.98 -13.46
CA HIS A 383 1.67 21.96 -12.43
C HIS A 383 0.36 22.66 -12.82
N ALA A 384 0.36 23.53 -13.84
CA ALA A 384 -0.86 24.13 -14.39
C ALA A 384 -1.51 23.27 -15.48
N SER A 385 -0.91 22.15 -15.83
CA SER A 385 -1.37 21.24 -16.87
C SER A 385 -1.72 19.86 -16.27
N PRO A 386 -2.49 19.03 -16.99
CA PRO A 386 -2.73 17.65 -16.56
C PRO A 386 -1.48 16.75 -16.52
N LEU A 387 -0.31 17.24 -16.97
CA LEU A 387 0.95 16.50 -16.88
C LEU A 387 1.37 16.21 -15.43
N ALA A 388 1.00 17.08 -14.49
CA ALA A 388 1.29 16.90 -13.07
C ALA A 388 0.18 16.07 -12.41
N ASP A 389 0.40 14.76 -12.39
CA ASP A 389 -0.49 13.80 -11.75
C ASP A 389 -0.04 13.49 -10.31
N ILE A 390 -0.73 14.05 -9.31
CA ILE A 390 -0.39 13.84 -7.89
C ILE A 390 -0.80 12.46 -7.38
N SER A 391 -1.55 11.68 -8.16
CA SER A 391 -1.89 10.30 -7.82
C SER A 391 -0.77 9.30 -8.10
N ASN A 392 0.45 9.77 -8.42
CA ASN A 392 1.59 8.93 -8.76
C ASN A 392 2.91 9.54 -8.22
N GLU A 393 3.83 8.69 -7.74
CA GLU A 393 5.04 9.06 -6.98
C GLU A 393 6.00 10.03 -7.69
N PRO A 394 6.21 9.94 -9.03
CA PRO A 394 7.14 10.82 -9.75
C PRO A 394 6.89 12.32 -9.55
N VAL A 395 5.68 12.71 -9.13
CA VAL A 395 5.28 14.11 -8.96
C VAL A 395 5.60 14.66 -7.57
N PHE A 396 5.79 13.83 -6.54
CA PHE A 396 5.94 14.29 -5.15
C PHE A 396 7.07 15.30 -4.98
N LEU A 397 8.28 14.97 -5.45
CA LEU A 397 9.44 15.86 -5.35
C LEU A 397 9.23 17.16 -6.14
N THR A 398 8.52 17.11 -7.28
CA THR A 398 8.34 18.26 -8.18
C THR A 398 7.65 19.45 -7.49
N VAL A 399 6.75 19.16 -6.54
CA VAL A 399 6.06 20.15 -5.70
C VAL A 399 7.06 21.01 -4.92
N TYR A 400 8.21 20.44 -4.55
CA TYR A 400 9.22 21.09 -3.71
C TYR A 400 10.42 21.64 -4.49
N LEU A 401 10.54 21.38 -5.79
CA LEU A 401 11.74 21.77 -6.56
C LEU A 401 11.95 23.28 -6.68
N TYR A 402 10.94 24.10 -6.40
CA TYR A 402 11.12 25.56 -6.33
C TYR A 402 12.11 25.99 -5.24
N HIS A 403 12.35 25.17 -4.21
CA HIS A 403 13.39 25.42 -3.21
C HIS A 403 14.78 25.54 -3.85
N TYR A 404 15.10 24.64 -4.79
CA TYR A 404 16.40 24.62 -5.46
C TYR A 404 16.60 25.79 -6.43
N ALA A 405 15.52 26.45 -6.86
CA ALA A 405 15.55 27.68 -7.66
C ALA A 405 15.35 28.96 -6.80
N GLY A 406 15.52 28.86 -5.48
CA GLY A 406 15.41 30.01 -4.57
C GLY A 406 14.00 30.62 -4.46
N ARG A 407 12.95 29.85 -4.77
CA ARG A 407 11.54 30.29 -4.71
C ARG A 407 10.67 29.36 -3.83
N PRO A 408 11.04 29.09 -2.57
CA PRO A 408 10.33 28.13 -1.70
C PRO A 408 8.85 28.48 -1.46
N GLY A 409 8.47 29.76 -1.54
CA GLY A 409 7.08 30.19 -1.44
C GLY A 409 6.17 29.59 -2.52
N LEU A 410 6.70 29.26 -3.71
CA LEU A 410 5.93 28.55 -4.73
C LEU A 410 5.66 27.10 -4.33
N SER A 411 6.63 26.41 -3.71
CA SER A 411 6.39 25.09 -3.13
C SER A 411 5.29 25.12 -2.07
N ALA A 412 5.33 26.14 -1.21
CA ALA A 412 4.32 26.35 -0.18
C ALA A 412 2.91 26.55 -0.78
N GLN A 413 2.80 27.36 -1.83
CA GLN A 413 1.54 27.54 -2.55
C GLN A 413 1.06 26.23 -3.18
N ARG A 414 1.95 25.44 -3.78
CA ARG A 414 1.60 24.16 -4.42
C ARG A 414 1.12 23.14 -3.40
N ILE A 415 1.79 23.00 -2.26
CA ILE A 415 1.38 21.98 -1.29
C ILE A 415 0.03 22.32 -0.64
N HIS A 416 -0.20 23.59 -0.33
CA HIS A 416 -1.49 24.11 0.15
C HIS A 416 -2.60 24.10 -0.91
N GLN A 417 -2.25 23.88 -2.18
CA GLN A 417 -3.21 23.59 -3.24
C GLN A 417 -3.49 22.08 -3.34
N TYR A 418 -2.46 21.25 -3.43
CA TYR A 418 -2.59 19.82 -3.73
C TYR A 418 -3.26 19.05 -2.60
N ILE A 419 -2.78 19.20 -1.36
CA ILE A 419 -3.29 18.43 -0.22
C ILE A 419 -4.82 18.54 -0.08
N PRO A 420 -5.42 19.75 0.04
CA PRO A 420 -6.88 19.85 0.19
C PRO A 420 -7.66 19.47 -1.07
N SER A 421 -7.03 19.49 -2.25
CA SER A 421 -7.71 19.13 -3.51
C SER A 421 -7.74 17.62 -3.79
N ALA A 422 -6.76 16.88 -3.26
CA ALA A 422 -6.49 15.49 -3.62
C ALA A 422 -6.72 14.52 -2.46
N PHE A 423 -6.62 14.99 -1.21
CA PHE A 423 -6.74 14.16 -0.01
C PHE A 423 -7.94 14.57 0.83
N ASN A 424 -8.67 13.58 1.36
CA ASN A 424 -9.72 13.80 2.34
C ASN A 424 -9.95 12.55 3.20
N SER A 425 -10.81 12.65 4.21
CA SER A 425 -11.09 11.57 5.16
C SER A 425 -12.25 10.65 4.73
N THR A 426 -12.62 10.63 3.45
CA THR A 426 -13.64 9.70 2.93
C THR A 426 -13.00 8.39 2.46
N ARG A 427 -13.82 7.37 2.22
CA ARG A 427 -13.36 6.06 1.70
C ARG A 427 -12.66 6.14 0.35
N GLY A 428 -12.97 7.15 -0.47
CA GLY A 428 -12.28 7.47 -1.73
C GLY A 428 -11.36 8.68 -1.59
N GLY A 429 -10.78 8.89 -0.40
CA GLY A 429 -10.03 10.09 -0.05
C GLY A 429 -8.56 10.11 -0.47
N LEU A 430 -8.09 9.09 -1.20
CA LEU A 430 -6.77 9.05 -1.80
C LEU A 430 -6.87 9.37 -3.30
N PRO A 431 -5.88 10.08 -3.88
CA PRO A 431 -5.90 10.42 -5.30
C PRO A 431 -5.60 9.23 -6.23
N GLY A 432 -4.96 8.18 -5.71
CA GLY A 432 -4.61 6.94 -6.40
C GLY A 432 -4.21 5.87 -5.39
N ASN A 433 -3.55 4.83 -5.90
CA ASN A 433 -2.93 3.77 -5.09
C ASN A 433 -2.15 4.35 -3.91
N ASP A 434 -2.29 3.78 -2.71
CA ASP A 434 -1.47 4.19 -1.57
C ASP A 434 0.00 3.74 -1.71
N ASP A 435 0.27 2.75 -2.57
CA ASP A 435 1.60 2.23 -2.91
C ASP A 435 2.49 1.96 -1.68
N SER A 436 1.97 1.10 -0.80
CA SER A 436 2.62 0.72 0.47
C SER A 436 2.89 1.90 1.41
N GLY A 437 2.01 2.89 1.42
CA GLY A 437 2.08 4.07 2.27
C GLY A 437 2.85 5.24 1.66
N ALA A 438 3.16 5.22 0.36
CA ALA A 438 3.80 6.33 -0.33
C ALA A 438 2.91 7.59 -0.30
N MET A 439 1.62 7.46 -0.63
CA MET A 439 0.65 8.57 -0.54
C MET A 439 0.47 9.03 0.90
N GLY A 440 0.28 8.09 1.83
CA GLY A 440 0.17 8.39 3.26
C GLY A 440 1.41 9.12 3.82
N ALA A 441 2.62 8.69 3.44
CA ALA A 441 3.86 9.34 3.86
C ALA A 441 4.00 10.73 3.24
N PHE A 442 3.67 10.89 1.95
CA PHE A 442 3.63 12.19 1.30
C PHE A 442 2.71 13.16 2.04
N LEU A 443 1.48 12.75 2.36
CA LEU A 443 0.53 13.55 3.13
C LEU A 443 1.06 13.88 4.54
N ALA A 444 1.58 12.89 5.27
CA ALA A 444 2.09 13.10 6.63
C ALA A 444 3.25 14.10 6.68
N PHE A 445 4.25 13.94 5.81
CA PHE A 445 5.37 14.86 5.73
C PHE A 445 4.92 16.27 5.30
N SER A 446 4.09 16.35 4.28
CA SER A 446 3.53 17.62 3.78
C SER A 446 2.74 18.38 4.84
N THR A 447 1.91 17.69 5.61
CA THR A 447 1.09 18.31 6.66
C THR A 447 1.91 18.79 7.86
N VAL A 448 3.02 18.12 8.15
CA VAL A 448 4.02 18.55 9.14
C VAL A 448 4.86 19.73 8.64
N GLY A 449 4.83 20.03 7.34
CA GLY A 449 5.62 21.11 6.73
C GLY A 449 7.06 20.72 6.42
N LEU A 450 7.36 19.42 6.32
CA LEU A 450 8.70 18.91 6.01
C LEU A 450 8.63 17.91 4.85
N PHE A 451 9.56 17.95 3.91
CA PHE A 451 9.64 16.94 2.85
C PHE A 451 11.05 16.33 2.76
N PRO A 452 11.21 15.03 3.00
CA PRO A 452 12.51 14.36 2.93
C PRO A 452 12.97 14.20 1.48
N VAL A 453 14.19 14.64 1.18
CA VAL A 453 14.81 14.37 -0.12
C VAL A 453 15.50 13.01 -0.07
N ALA A 454 14.92 12.02 -0.73
CA ALA A 454 15.41 10.65 -0.69
C ALA A 454 16.91 10.55 -1.01
N GLY A 455 17.64 9.78 -0.19
CA GLY A 455 19.09 9.58 -0.31
C GLY A 455 19.95 10.73 0.23
N GLN A 456 19.35 11.76 0.82
CA GLN A 456 20.05 12.91 1.40
C GLN A 456 19.57 13.17 2.83
N ASP A 457 20.44 13.77 3.64
CA ASP A 457 20.09 14.29 4.98
C ASP A 457 19.54 15.72 4.85
N VAL A 458 18.49 15.88 4.04
CA VAL A 458 17.89 17.17 3.68
C VAL A 458 16.37 17.06 3.77
N TYR A 459 15.77 18.01 4.49
CA TYR A 459 14.34 18.22 4.54
C TYR A 459 14.01 19.61 4.00
N LEU A 460 13.06 19.68 3.06
CA LEU A 460 12.58 20.94 2.50
C LEU A 460 11.39 21.43 3.34
N ILE A 461 11.40 22.73 3.68
CA ILE A 461 10.46 23.31 4.65
C ILE A 461 9.32 24.02 3.94
N THR A 462 8.09 23.70 4.34
CA THR A 462 6.87 24.40 3.93
C THR A 462 6.05 24.74 5.17
N PRO A 463 5.12 25.71 5.10
CA PRO A 463 4.28 26.01 6.26
C PRO A 463 3.39 24.79 6.57
N PRO A 464 3.36 24.32 7.82
CA PRO A 464 2.59 23.15 8.21
C PRO A 464 1.08 23.40 8.16
N PHE A 465 0.32 22.32 8.16
CA PHE A 465 -1.14 22.30 8.28
C PHE A 465 -1.59 22.23 9.75
N PHE A 466 -0.64 22.24 10.69
CA PHE A 466 -0.89 22.27 12.12
C PHE A 466 -0.16 23.43 12.74
N GLU A 467 -0.73 23.99 13.81
CA GLU A 467 -0.05 25.02 14.61
C GLU A 467 1.25 24.49 15.21
N GLU A 468 1.25 23.24 15.67
CA GLU A 468 2.40 22.59 16.29
C GLU A 468 2.34 21.08 16.10
N VAL A 469 3.48 20.46 15.79
CA VAL A 469 3.65 19.00 15.75
C VAL A 469 4.93 18.64 16.48
N SER A 470 4.86 17.63 17.37
CA SER A 470 6.01 17.14 18.14
C SER A 470 6.25 15.66 17.90
N PHE A 471 7.52 15.30 17.66
CA PHE A 471 7.98 13.93 17.46
C PHE A 471 8.89 13.53 18.60
N LYS A 472 8.47 12.54 19.38
CA LYS A 472 9.32 11.96 20.42
C LYS A 472 10.06 10.75 19.84
N SER A 473 11.39 10.84 19.79
CA SER A 473 12.23 9.72 19.39
C SER A 473 12.18 8.64 20.48
N PRO A 474 11.73 7.40 20.19
CA PRO A 474 11.76 6.32 21.18
C PRO A 474 13.19 5.93 21.56
N THR A 475 14.13 6.08 20.61
CA THR A 475 15.55 5.73 20.80
C THR A 475 16.30 6.74 21.68
N THR A 476 16.04 8.03 21.50
CA THR A 476 16.81 9.09 22.22
C THR A 476 16.03 9.75 23.35
N GLY A 477 14.70 9.55 23.39
CA GLY A 477 13.80 10.25 24.30
C GLY A 477 13.62 11.74 23.99
N LYS A 478 14.39 12.30 23.04
CA LYS A 478 14.32 13.71 22.65
C LYS A 478 13.07 13.98 21.84
N THR A 479 12.57 15.21 21.95
CA THR A 479 11.41 15.68 21.20
C THR A 479 11.83 16.75 20.21
N ALA A 480 11.56 16.54 18.92
CA ALA A 480 11.66 17.57 17.90
C ALA A 480 10.28 18.19 17.69
N THR A 481 10.20 19.53 17.59
CA THR A 481 8.91 20.23 17.44
C THR A 481 8.97 21.17 16.24
N VAL A 482 8.00 21.05 15.34
CA VAL A 482 7.72 22.00 14.27
C VAL A 482 6.57 22.89 14.74
N LYS A 483 6.78 24.21 14.75
CA LYS A 483 5.79 25.17 15.24
C LYS A 483 5.60 26.30 14.22
N ALA A 484 4.34 26.55 13.85
CA ALA A 484 3.95 27.69 13.04
C ALA A 484 3.53 28.87 13.93
N VAL A 485 4.39 29.89 14.03
CA VAL A 485 4.05 31.15 14.72
C VAL A 485 3.16 31.99 13.80
N GLY A 486 1.98 32.37 14.28
CA GLY A 486 0.98 33.06 13.46
C GLY A 486 0.20 32.10 12.55
N PHE A 487 0.00 30.85 12.99
CA PHE A 487 -0.76 29.84 12.26
C PHE A 487 -2.15 30.35 11.84
N ASP A 488 -2.45 30.17 10.57
CA ASP A 488 -3.72 30.53 9.95
C ASP A 488 -4.49 29.26 9.60
N ALA A 489 -5.49 28.92 10.42
CA ALA A 489 -6.31 27.73 10.24
C ALA A 489 -7.19 27.77 8.97
N GLU A 490 -7.35 28.94 8.35
CA GLU A 490 -8.05 29.09 7.07
C GLU A 490 -7.10 29.00 5.88
N TYR A 491 -5.80 28.80 6.12
CA TYR A 491 -4.74 28.66 5.12
C TYR A 491 -4.74 29.78 4.06
N ARG A 492 -5.03 31.02 4.46
CA ARG A 492 -4.90 32.20 3.59
C ARG A 492 -3.46 32.69 3.57
N ASN A 493 -2.75 32.53 4.67
CA ASN A 493 -1.36 32.91 4.86
C ASN A 493 -0.42 31.69 4.81
N VAL A 494 -0.06 31.28 3.59
CA VAL A 494 0.72 30.04 3.33
C VAL A 494 2.19 30.32 2.98
N PHE A 495 2.76 31.44 3.44
CA PHE A 495 4.13 31.81 3.14
C PHE A 495 4.96 32.00 4.41
N VAL A 496 6.04 31.23 4.54
CA VAL A 496 7.00 31.38 5.63
C VAL A 496 7.74 32.71 5.49
N GLN A 497 7.67 33.55 6.51
CA GLN A 497 8.35 34.86 6.55
C GLN A 497 9.76 34.75 7.15
N SER A 498 9.92 33.86 8.13
CA SER A 498 11.18 33.55 8.80
C SER A 498 11.09 32.16 9.40
N ALA A 499 12.23 31.47 9.52
CA ALA A 499 12.36 30.22 10.26
C ALA A 499 13.44 30.39 11.34
N SER A 500 13.40 29.53 12.35
CA SER A 500 14.48 29.41 13.32
C SER A 500 14.57 27.97 13.79
N VAL A 501 15.79 27.46 13.98
CA VAL A 501 16.07 26.14 14.56
C VAL A 501 16.75 26.37 15.90
N ASP A 502 16.17 25.84 16.98
CA ASP A 502 16.66 26.01 18.36
C ASP A 502 16.92 27.49 18.74
N GLY A 503 16.05 28.39 18.24
CA GLY A 503 16.13 29.83 18.48
C GLY A 503 17.15 30.58 17.62
N GLN A 504 17.84 29.90 16.70
CA GLN A 504 18.76 30.51 15.74
C GLN A 504 18.12 30.64 14.36
N PRO A 505 18.23 31.79 13.67
CA PRO A 505 17.69 31.99 12.33
C PRO A 505 18.20 31.02 11.27
#